data_AF-A0A2D6QZS9-F1
#
_entry.id   AF-A0A2D6QZS9-F1
#
_cell.length_a   1.000
_cell.length_b   1.000
_cell.length_c   1.000
_cell.angle_alpha   90.00
_cell.angle_beta   90.00
_cell.angle_gamma   90.00
#
_symmetry.space_group_name_H-M   'P 1'
#
loop_
_entity.id
_entity.type
_entity.pdbx_description
1 polymer ?
#
loop_
_entity_poly.entity_id
_entity_poly.type
_entity_poly.pdbx_seq_one_letter_code
_entity_poly.pdbx_strand_id
1 'polypeptide(L)'
;MEVDRRKFLTSVGGIGAFELMKPEDRAEAIEHYMSSEIDKWYIDEFGETAALAPIRPSWYQQGGGQQNQDGPRPARGTGRVFQPREEPLAEMPAKPTLIDFYRYRFAPAQHVIRSATHALKEGHPERTVMACLLHDVSQALCRSDHGYWGGALFAPYVDERISWGVKYHQALRFFPDPAVGYEYPEFYNRIWGKDYVPDDYIKADYQFARSHSWYMEARMVTMNDEYGFDQTVPVSLEPFIDIIGRQWKNPVEGLGYDNSSSAFMWRTLIDPTRPL
;
A
#
# COMPACT_ATOMS: atom_id res chain seq x y z
N MET A 1 3.11 -16.61 0.07
CA MET A 1 4.17 -16.65 1.10
C MET A 1 3.61 -17.27 2.38
N GLU A 2 4.33 -18.19 3.02
CA GLU A 2 3.93 -18.76 4.32
C GLU A 2 4.38 -17.81 5.45
N VAL A 3 3.47 -17.42 6.33
CA VAL A 3 3.76 -16.48 7.44
C VAL A 3 4.20 -17.25 8.68
N ASP A 4 5.41 -17.01 9.17
CA ASP A 4 5.88 -17.54 10.46
C ASP A 4 5.07 -16.87 11.59
N ARG A 5 4.10 -17.61 12.13
CA ARG A 5 3.20 -17.13 13.18
C ARG A 5 3.96 -16.62 14.41
N ARG A 6 5.10 -17.20 14.78
CA ARG A 6 5.87 -16.76 15.95
C ARG A 6 6.51 -15.41 15.68
N LYS A 7 7.16 -15.25 14.53
CA LYS A 7 7.76 -13.95 14.14
C LYS A 7 6.71 -12.86 13.99
N PHE A 8 5.57 -13.18 13.36
CA PHE A 8 4.45 -12.26 13.26
C PHE A 8 3.95 -11.80 14.64
N LEU A 9 3.67 -12.74 15.56
CA LEU A 9 3.22 -12.39 16.91
C LEU A 9 4.23 -11.51 17.67
N THR A 10 5.53 -11.79 17.53
CA THR A 10 6.57 -10.92 18.10
C THR A 10 6.51 -9.51 17.52
N SER A 11 6.30 -9.38 16.20
CA SER A 11 6.23 -8.07 15.52
C SER A 11 5.08 -7.18 16.01
N VAL A 12 3.99 -7.77 16.50
CA VAL A 12 2.81 -7.06 17.03
C VAL A 12 2.84 -6.90 18.56
N GLY A 13 3.95 -7.22 19.22
CA GLY A 13 4.11 -7.06 20.67
C GLY A 13 3.74 -8.30 21.51
N GLY A 14 3.68 -9.47 20.88
CA GLY A 14 3.38 -10.75 21.53
C GLY A 14 1.91 -11.14 21.47
N ILE A 15 1.60 -12.34 21.98
CA ILE A 15 0.27 -12.95 21.88
C ILE A 15 -0.80 -12.14 22.63
N GLY A 16 -0.49 -11.61 23.82
CA GLY A 16 -1.44 -10.82 24.61
C GLY A 16 -1.82 -9.50 23.94
N ALA A 17 -0.87 -8.81 23.29
CA ALA A 17 -1.15 -7.61 22.52
C ALA A 17 -2.02 -7.93 21.30
N PHE A 18 -1.70 -9.03 20.61
CA PHE A 18 -2.46 -9.51 19.46
C PHE A 18 -3.92 -9.87 19.81
N GLU A 19 -4.16 -10.53 20.95
CA GLU A 19 -5.50 -10.89 21.41
C GLU A 19 -6.38 -9.67 21.70
N LEU A 20 -5.78 -8.54 22.09
CA LEU A 20 -6.48 -7.27 22.32
C LEU A 20 -6.75 -6.47 21.04
N MET A 21 -6.13 -6.82 19.90
CA MET A 21 -6.36 -6.12 18.64
C MET A 21 -7.75 -6.41 18.10
N LYS A 22 -8.37 -5.37 17.51
CA LYS A 22 -9.57 -5.54 16.71
C LYS A 22 -9.28 -6.40 15.47
N PRO A 23 -10.30 -6.98 14.84
CA PRO A 23 -10.13 -7.79 13.65
C PRO A 23 -9.42 -7.01 12.50
N GLU A 24 -9.82 -5.77 12.22
CA GLU A 24 -9.24 -4.92 11.15
C GLU A 24 -7.79 -4.59 11.45
N ASP A 25 -7.51 -4.31 12.72
CA ASP A 25 -6.15 -4.17 13.19
C ASP A 25 -5.38 -5.45 12.85
N ARG A 26 -5.85 -6.64 13.20
CA ARG A 26 -5.08 -7.86 12.87
C ARG A 26 -4.80 -8.00 11.35
N ALA A 27 -5.73 -7.55 10.51
CA ALA A 27 -5.61 -7.52 9.04
C ALA A 27 -4.58 -6.56 8.48
N GLU A 28 -4.57 -5.32 8.90
CA GLU A 28 -3.53 -4.40 8.48
C GLU A 28 -2.15 -4.82 9.03
N ALA A 29 -2.09 -5.45 10.21
CA ALA A 29 -0.82 -5.88 10.80
C ALA A 29 -0.18 -7.04 10.02
N ILE A 30 -0.98 -8.03 9.59
CA ILE A 30 -0.44 -9.17 8.86
C ILE A 30 0.10 -8.73 7.50
N GLU A 31 -0.64 -7.90 6.77
CA GLU A 31 -0.23 -7.48 5.44
C GLU A 31 0.99 -6.60 5.55
N HIS A 32 1.00 -5.68 6.51
CA HIS A 32 2.18 -4.87 6.77
C HIS A 32 3.41 -5.74 7.08
N TYR A 33 3.24 -6.78 7.92
CA TYR A 33 4.30 -7.74 8.19
C TYR A 33 4.73 -8.45 6.90
N MET A 34 3.79 -8.95 6.10
CA MET A 34 4.08 -9.66 4.86
C MET A 34 4.80 -8.78 3.82
N SER A 35 4.34 -7.55 3.61
CA SER A 35 5.03 -6.59 2.73
C SER A 35 6.45 -6.34 3.24
N SER A 36 6.61 -6.13 4.55
CA SER A 36 7.94 -5.91 5.15
C SER A 36 8.87 -7.13 5.02
N GLU A 37 8.36 -8.35 5.13
CA GLU A 37 9.17 -9.56 4.95
C GLU A 37 9.55 -9.78 3.49
N ILE A 38 8.66 -9.45 2.54
CA ILE A 38 8.99 -9.45 1.09
C ILE A 38 10.10 -8.45 0.80
N ASP A 39 9.98 -7.26 1.39
CA ASP A 39 10.97 -6.21 1.23
C ASP A 39 12.36 -6.64 1.75
N LYS A 40 12.40 -7.25 2.95
CA LYS A 40 13.64 -7.80 3.52
C LYS A 40 14.20 -8.93 2.68
N TRP A 41 13.37 -9.91 2.27
CA TRP A 41 13.81 -11.01 1.43
C TRP A 41 14.48 -10.52 0.15
N TYR A 42 13.90 -9.52 -0.51
CA TYR A 42 14.47 -8.96 -1.73
C TYR A 42 15.80 -8.24 -1.46
N ILE A 43 15.92 -7.51 -0.35
CA ILE A 43 17.19 -6.91 0.09
C ILE A 43 18.25 -7.99 0.33
N ASP A 44 17.88 -9.08 0.99
CA ASP A 44 18.80 -10.19 1.28
C ASP A 44 19.25 -10.90 0.00
N GLU A 45 18.32 -11.14 -0.94
CA GLU A 45 18.58 -11.88 -2.19
C GLU A 45 19.37 -11.04 -3.22
N PHE A 46 19.00 -9.79 -3.41
CA PHE A 46 19.52 -8.95 -4.49
C PHE A 46 20.47 -7.84 -4.00
N GLY A 47 20.56 -7.63 -2.68
CA GLY A 47 21.30 -6.52 -2.07
C GLY A 47 20.46 -5.24 -1.97
N GLU A 48 20.78 -4.39 -0.99
CA GLU A 48 19.98 -3.19 -0.68
C GLU A 48 19.96 -2.14 -1.80
N THR A 49 21.06 -2.04 -2.55
CA THR A 49 21.14 -1.21 -3.75
C THR A 49 20.25 -1.74 -4.87
N ALA A 50 20.13 -3.07 -5.03
CA ALA A 50 19.23 -3.68 -6.01
C ALA A 50 17.77 -3.70 -5.57
N ALA A 51 17.49 -3.81 -4.26
CA ALA A 51 16.14 -3.67 -3.68
C ALA A 51 15.51 -2.30 -3.92
N LEU A 52 16.37 -1.32 -4.15
CA LEU A 52 15.98 0.05 -4.47
C LEU A 52 16.26 0.41 -5.94
N ALA A 53 17.03 -0.41 -6.68
CA ALA A 53 17.43 -0.17 -8.07
C ALA A 53 16.30 -0.21 -9.13
N PRO A 54 15.25 -1.06 -9.06
CA PRO A 54 14.22 -1.05 -10.10
C PRO A 54 13.37 0.23 -10.11
N ILE A 55 13.59 1.12 -9.13
CA ILE A 55 12.83 2.35 -8.95
C ILE A 55 13.74 3.59 -8.74
N ARG A 56 15.02 3.48 -8.32
CA ARG A 56 15.86 4.66 -7.97
C ARG A 56 17.05 4.96 -8.90
N PRO A 57 17.46 6.23 -9.07
CA PRO A 57 18.74 6.63 -9.65
C PRO A 57 19.94 6.25 -8.75
N SER A 58 21.12 6.16 -9.36
CA SER A 58 22.38 5.71 -8.72
C SER A 58 22.90 6.55 -7.55
N TRP A 59 22.32 7.72 -7.27
CA TRP A 59 22.76 8.67 -6.23
C TRP A 59 21.89 8.65 -4.97
N TYR A 60 20.90 7.76 -4.87
CA TYR A 60 20.02 7.70 -3.69
C TYR A 60 20.75 7.16 -2.43
N GLN A 61 20.54 7.82 -1.30
CA GLN A 61 21.15 7.48 -0.01
C GLN A 61 20.16 6.79 0.95
N GLN A 62 20.68 5.77 1.63
CA GLN A 62 20.00 4.78 2.49
C GLN A 62 19.17 5.40 3.61
N GLY A 63 18.12 4.70 4.05
CA GLY A 63 17.26 5.14 5.16
C GLY A 63 16.31 4.04 5.60
N GLY A 64 16.88 2.92 6.05
CA GLY A 64 16.15 1.87 6.74
C GLY A 64 15.83 2.34 8.15
N GLY A 65 14.53 2.50 8.46
CA GLY A 65 14.12 2.77 9.82
C GLY A 65 14.40 1.54 10.69
N GLN A 66 15.50 1.55 11.44
CA GLN A 66 15.58 0.68 12.61
C GLN A 66 14.53 1.18 13.62
N GLN A 67 13.61 0.29 14.00
CA GLN A 67 12.85 0.51 15.22
C GLN A 67 13.84 0.42 16.37
N ASN A 68 14.18 1.56 16.97
CA ASN A 68 14.70 1.53 18.33
C ASN A 68 13.69 0.78 19.19
N GLN A 69 14.10 -0.38 19.71
CA GLN A 69 13.25 -1.21 20.56
C GLN A 69 12.99 -0.54 21.92
N ASP A 70 13.82 0.44 22.27
CA ASP A 70 13.74 1.23 23.49
C ASP A 70 13.10 2.60 23.19
N GLY A 71 11.78 2.68 23.37
CA GLY A 71 11.01 3.92 23.24
C GLY A 71 9.50 3.70 23.17
N PRO A 72 8.69 4.78 23.31
CA PRO A 72 7.26 4.69 23.05
C PRO A 72 7.03 4.28 21.59
N ARG A 73 6.30 3.18 21.38
CA ARG A 73 5.97 2.73 20.02
C ARG A 73 4.97 3.71 19.39
N PRO A 74 5.18 4.14 18.13
CA PRO A 74 4.19 4.95 17.44
C PRO A 74 2.88 4.19 17.30
N ALA A 75 1.77 4.93 17.22
CA ALA A 75 0.47 4.33 16.95
C ALA A 75 0.55 3.46 15.68
N ARG A 76 -0.14 2.33 15.65
CA ARG A 76 0.08 1.35 14.60
C ARG A 76 -0.30 1.85 13.20
N GLY A 77 -1.30 2.73 13.13
CA GLY A 77 -1.70 3.44 11.91
C GLY A 77 -0.67 4.43 11.38
N THR A 78 0.42 4.69 12.11
CA THR A 78 1.45 5.67 11.74
C THR A 78 2.14 5.27 10.44
N GLY A 79 2.04 6.13 9.42
CA GLY A 79 2.68 5.93 8.13
C GLY A 79 4.21 5.82 8.22
N ARG A 80 4.80 5.17 7.22
CA ARG A 80 6.25 4.93 7.14
C ARG A 80 7.10 6.21 7.11
N VAL A 81 6.54 7.33 6.66
CA VAL A 81 7.27 8.62 6.65
C VAL A 81 7.42 9.23 8.06
N PHE A 82 6.56 8.83 9.01
CA PHE A 82 6.59 9.32 10.40
C PHE A 82 7.36 8.38 11.35
N GLN A 83 7.84 7.24 10.86
CA GLN A 83 8.61 6.31 11.69
C GLN A 83 9.98 6.94 12.04
N PRO A 84 10.53 6.68 13.24
CA PRO A 84 11.88 7.09 13.59
C PRO A 84 12.90 6.61 12.56
N ARG A 85 13.87 7.47 12.24
CA ARG A 85 14.95 7.19 11.28
C ARG A 85 16.27 7.76 11.79
N GLU A 86 17.35 7.07 11.49
CA GLU A 86 18.71 7.58 11.74
C GLU A 86 19.05 8.70 10.77
N GLU A 87 18.72 8.50 9.49
CA GLU A 87 18.96 9.45 8.41
C GLU A 87 17.67 10.17 7.99
N PRO A 88 17.76 11.45 7.59
CA PRO A 88 16.61 12.19 7.09
C PRO A 88 16.08 11.58 5.78
N LEU A 89 14.81 11.86 5.47
CA LEU A 89 14.24 11.53 4.17
C LEU A 89 15.02 12.25 3.06
N ALA A 90 15.38 11.53 2.01
CA ALA A 90 16.03 12.15 0.86
C ALA A 90 15.17 13.26 0.26
N GLU A 91 15.85 14.28 -0.26
CA GLU A 91 15.23 15.42 -0.90
C GLU A 91 14.43 15.00 -2.14
N MET A 92 13.27 15.62 -2.33
CA MET A 92 12.42 15.42 -3.50
C MET A 92 12.83 16.39 -4.61
N PRO A 93 12.66 16.04 -5.89
CA PRO A 93 12.77 17.01 -6.97
C PRO A 93 11.86 18.22 -6.75
N ALA A 94 12.24 19.39 -7.26
CA ALA A 94 11.48 20.64 -7.09
C ALA A 94 10.03 20.56 -7.61
N LYS A 95 9.78 19.71 -8.62
CA LYS A 95 8.46 19.43 -9.17
C LYS A 95 8.22 17.92 -9.16
N PRO A 96 7.88 17.33 -8.01
CA PRO A 96 7.87 15.88 -7.86
C PRO A 96 6.70 15.26 -8.63
N THR A 97 6.97 14.17 -9.35
CA THR A 97 5.99 13.37 -10.08
C THR A 97 5.58 12.12 -9.29
N LEU A 98 4.54 11.40 -9.73
CA LEU A 98 4.16 10.13 -9.09
C LEU A 98 5.34 9.14 -9.08
N ILE A 99 6.10 9.07 -10.19
CA ILE A 99 7.28 8.21 -10.28
C ILE A 99 8.26 8.56 -9.16
N ASP A 100 8.53 9.85 -8.93
CA ASP A 100 9.41 10.30 -7.83
C ASP A 100 8.90 9.82 -6.46
N PHE A 101 7.59 9.83 -6.20
CA PHE A 101 7.07 9.27 -4.95
C PHE A 101 7.32 7.76 -4.82
N TYR A 102 7.21 6.98 -5.90
CA TYR A 102 7.64 5.57 -5.87
C TYR A 102 9.10 5.44 -5.49
N ARG A 103 9.96 6.30 -6.04
CA ARG A 103 11.40 6.29 -5.71
C ARG A 103 11.61 6.66 -4.26
N TYR A 104 11.13 7.82 -3.82
CA TYR A 104 11.60 8.47 -2.59
C TYR A 104 10.72 8.25 -1.36
N ARG A 105 9.44 7.87 -1.50
CA ARG A 105 8.48 7.82 -0.38
C ARG A 105 7.71 6.52 -0.25
N PHE A 106 7.43 5.82 -1.35
CA PHE A 106 6.68 4.56 -1.32
C PHE A 106 7.57 3.32 -1.34
N ALA A 107 8.83 3.47 -1.76
CA ALA A 107 9.81 2.41 -1.72
C ALA A 107 9.86 1.76 -0.33
N PRO A 108 9.93 0.43 -0.26
CA PRO A 108 10.21 -0.50 -1.36
C PRO A 108 9.06 -0.86 -2.33
N ALA A 109 7.81 -0.44 -2.09
CA ALA A 109 6.65 -0.54 -3.02
C ALA A 109 6.43 -1.87 -3.79
N GLN A 110 7.07 -2.97 -3.40
CA GLN A 110 7.12 -4.20 -4.20
C GLN A 110 5.75 -4.84 -4.34
N HIS A 111 5.00 -4.84 -3.23
CA HIS A 111 3.67 -5.42 -3.15
C HIS A 111 2.74 -4.87 -4.25
N VAL A 112 2.59 -3.54 -4.33
CA VAL A 112 1.71 -2.91 -5.34
C VAL A 112 2.24 -3.08 -6.77
N ILE A 113 3.56 -3.16 -6.96
CA ILE A 113 4.17 -3.39 -8.28
C ILE A 113 3.88 -4.81 -8.76
N ARG A 114 3.98 -5.81 -7.88
CA ARG A 114 3.64 -7.22 -8.19
C ARG A 114 2.15 -7.36 -8.49
N SER A 115 1.29 -6.73 -7.69
CA SER A 115 -0.15 -6.66 -7.92
C SER A 115 -0.49 -6.07 -9.29
N ALA A 116 0.10 -4.92 -9.63
CA ALA A 116 -0.09 -4.29 -10.94
C ALA A 116 0.52 -5.12 -12.10
N THR A 117 1.63 -5.82 -11.86
CA THR A 117 2.26 -6.70 -12.86
C THR A 117 1.36 -7.88 -13.19
N HIS A 118 0.73 -8.48 -12.18
CA HIS A 118 -0.26 -9.53 -12.37
C HIS A 118 -1.45 -9.00 -13.18
N ALA A 119 -2.02 -7.86 -12.79
CA ALA A 119 -3.13 -7.24 -13.49
C ALA A 119 -2.82 -6.94 -14.96
N LEU A 120 -1.60 -6.47 -15.25
CA LEU A 120 -1.14 -6.18 -16.61
C LEU A 120 -1.00 -7.47 -17.44
N LYS A 121 -0.44 -8.54 -16.87
CA LYS A 121 -0.26 -9.83 -17.55
C LYS A 121 -1.60 -10.51 -17.88
N GLU A 122 -2.58 -10.39 -16.99
CA GLU A 122 -3.94 -10.90 -17.18
C GLU A 122 -4.78 -10.03 -18.15
N GLY A 123 -4.20 -8.97 -18.72
CA GLY A 123 -4.86 -8.13 -19.72
C GLY A 123 -5.99 -7.28 -19.14
N HIS A 124 -5.94 -6.94 -17.85
CA HIS A 124 -6.91 -6.02 -17.26
C HIS A 124 -6.80 -4.62 -17.87
N PRO A 125 -7.90 -3.83 -17.87
CA PRO A 125 -7.87 -2.44 -18.32
C PRO A 125 -6.79 -1.63 -17.59
N GLU A 126 -6.17 -0.65 -18.26
CA GLU A 126 -5.13 0.20 -17.67
C GLU A 126 -5.57 0.89 -16.37
N ARG A 127 -6.86 1.23 -16.22
CA ARG A 127 -7.41 1.78 -14.97
C ARG A 127 -7.29 0.80 -13.80
N THR A 128 -7.50 -0.50 -14.04
CA THR A 128 -7.34 -1.55 -13.03
C THR A 128 -5.87 -1.74 -12.68
N VAL A 129 -5.00 -1.75 -13.69
CA VAL A 129 -3.54 -1.80 -13.49
C VAL A 129 -3.07 -0.61 -12.65
N MET A 130 -3.56 0.60 -12.96
CA MET A 130 -3.26 1.81 -12.21
C MET A 130 -3.79 1.75 -10.77
N ALA A 131 -5.01 1.26 -10.56
CA ALA A 131 -5.57 1.08 -9.22
C ALA A 131 -4.74 0.08 -8.39
N CYS A 132 -4.32 -1.05 -8.99
CA CYS A 132 -3.44 -2.03 -8.34
C CYS A 132 -2.07 -1.41 -8.00
N LEU A 133 -1.52 -0.56 -8.87
CA LEU A 133 -0.26 0.10 -8.62
C LEU A 133 -0.35 1.09 -7.43
N LEU A 134 -1.53 1.70 -7.21
CA LEU A 134 -1.75 2.74 -6.21
C LEU A 134 -2.31 2.26 -4.87
N HIS A 135 -3.01 1.13 -4.82
CA HIS A 135 -3.98 0.85 -3.74
C HIS A 135 -3.43 0.96 -2.31
N ASP A 136 -2.16 0.59 -2.13
CA ASP A 136 -1.52 0.48 -0.82
C ASP A 136 -0.40 1.49 -0.55
N VAL A 137 -0.08 2.37 -1.51
CA VAL A 137 1.05 3.31 -1.32
C VAL A 137 0.72 4.43 -0.32
N SER A 138 -0.57 4.68 -0.06
CA SER A 138 -1.05 5.60 0.99
C SER A 138 -0.64 5.17 2.40
N GLN A 139 -0.29 3.89 2.62
CA GLN A 139 0.30 3.40 3.87
C GLN A 139 1.63 4.09 4.22
N ALA A 140 2.28 4.74 3.26
CA ALA A 140 3.41 5.63 3.55
C ALA A 140 3.00 6.81 4.45
N LEU A 141 1.77 7.32 4.31
CA LEU A 141 1.19 8.42 5.10
C LEU A 141 0.39 7.91 6.31
N CYS A 142 -0.57 7.01 6.10
CA CYS A 142 -1.41 6.43 7.14
C CYS A 142 -1.80 5.00 6.77
N ARG A 143 -1.59 4.06 7.70
CA ARG A 143 -1.86 2.63 7.48
C ARG A 143 -3.31 2.28 7.82
N SER A 144 -3.81 2.86 8.91
CA SER A 144 -5.21 2.72 9.29
C SER A 144 -6.07 3.41 8.24
N ASP A 145 -7.03 2.68 7.70
CA ASP A 145 -7.90 3.16 6.64
C ASP A 145 -7.16 3.53 5.34
N HIS A 146 -6.09 2.79 5.02
CA HIS A 146 -5.24 3.05 3.86
C HIS A 146 -6.01 3.19 2.55
N GLY A 147 -7.07 2.41 2.30
CA GLY A 147 -7.92 2.53 1.12
C GLY A 147 -8.61 3.89 1.06
N TYR A 148 -9.18 4.34 2.18
CA TYR A 148 -9.81 5.67 2.29
C TYR A 148 -8.81 6.81 2.10
N TRP A 149 -7.65 6.71 2.73
CA TRP A 149 -6.56 7.66 2.55
C TRP A 149 -6.07 7.70 1.10
N GLY A 150 -5.91 6.53 0.46
CA GLY A 150 -5.50 6.41 -0.93
C GLY A 150 -6.54 6.99 -1.90
N GLY A 151 -7.81 6.64 -1.72
CA GLY A 151 -8.91 7.16 -2.52
C GLY A 151 -8.95 8.69 -2.50
N ALA A 152 -8.82 9.30 -1.31
CA ALA A 152 -8.76 10.75 -1.16
C ALA A 152 -7.47 11.36 -1.75
N LEU A 153 -6.31 10.72 -1.53
CA LEU A 153 -5.01 11.19 -2.02
C LEU A 153 -4.98 11.29 -3.54
N PHE A 154 -5.50 10.27 -4.23
CA PHE A 154 -5.37 10.13 -5.69
C PHE A 154 -6.51 10.76 -6.48
N ALA A 155 -7.70 10.94 -5.89
CA ALA A 155 -8.90 11.40 -6.58
C ALA A 155 -8.70 12.64 -7.50
N PRO A 156 -7.89 13.66 -7.16
CA PRO A 156 -7.68 14.79 -8.07
C PRO A 156 -6.91 14.48 -9.36
N TYR A 157 -6.18 13.35 -9.40
CA TYR A 157 -5.18 13.06 -10.41
C TYR A 157 -5.57 11.93 -11.36
N VAL A 158 -6.60 11.16 -11.05
CA VAL A 158 -7.00 9.97 -11.81
C VAL A 158 -8.48 10.03 -12.21
N ASP A 159 -8.90 9.09 -13.04
CA ASP A 159 -10.33 8.83 -13.24
C ASP A 159 -10.99 8.39 -11.92
N GLU A 160 -12.24 8.81 -11.69
CA GLU A 160 -12.97 8.52 -10.45
C GLU A 160 -13.06 7.01 -10.16
N ARG A 161 -13.10 6.16 -11.19
CA ARG A 161 -13.14 4.70 -11.01
C ARG A 161 -11.85 4.14 -10.41
N ILE A 162 -10.72 4.79 -10.67
CA ILE A 162 -9.41 4.38 -10.11
C ILE A 162 -9.41 4.69 -8.61
N SER A 163 -9.75 5.92 -8.22
CA SER A 163 -9.83 6.29 -6.80
C SER A 163 -10.95 5.54 -6.07
N TRP A 164 -12.05 5.22 -6.75
CA TRP A 164 -13.10 4.32 -6.27
C TRP A 164 -12.57 2.91 -5.99
N GLY A 165 -11.86 2.32 -6.95
CA GLY A 165 -11.23 1.00 -6.81
C GLY A 165 -10.29 0.98 -5.60
N VAL A 166 -9.41 1.98 -5.50
CA VAL A 166 -8.49 2.16 -4.36
C VAL A 166 -9.23 2.37 -3.04
N LYS A 167 -10.37 3.08 -3.01
CA LYS A 167 -11.08 3.25 -1.73
C LYS A 167 -11.70 1.95 -1.23
N TYR A 168 -12.46 1.26 -2.08
CA TYR A 168 -13.31 0.16 -1.61
C TYR A 168 -12.63 -1.20 -1.64
N HIS A 169 -11.42 -1.34 -2.20
CA HIS A 169 -10.67 -2.58 -2.06
C HIS A 169 -10.47 -2.96 -0.59
N GLN A 170 -10.25 -1.97 0.29
CA GLN A 170 -10.10 -2.18 1.73
C GLN A 170 -11.34 -2.82 2.36
N ALA A 171 -12.55 -2.41 1.98
CA ALA A 171 -13.76 -3.05 2.52
C ALA A 171 -13.96 -4.44 1.90
N LEU A 172 -13.77 -4.56 0.58
CA LEU A 172 -14.07 -5.77 -0.18
C LEU A 172 -13.16 -6.96 0.15
N ARG A 173 -11.92 -6.74 0.61
CA ARG A 173 -10.98 -7.81 0.98
C ARG A 173 -11.50 -8.72 2.09
N PHE A 174 -12.45 -8.23 2.89
CA PHE A 174 -12.99 -8.95 4.04
C PHE A 174 -14.20 -9.83 3.73
N PHE A 175 -14.73 -9.73 2.51
CA PHE A 175 -15.95 -10.43 2.14
C PHE A 175 -15.74 -11.28 0.89
N PRO A 176 -15.94 -12.60 0.98
CA PRO A 176 -15.82 -13.49 -0.16
C PRO A 176 -16.87 -13.14 -1.23
N ASP A 177 -16.54 -13.41 -2.48
CA ASP A 177 -17.46 -13.39 -3.60
C ASP A 177 -17.18 -14.60 -4.52
N PRO A 178 -17.79 -15.77 -4.20
CA PRO A 178 -17.60 -16.98 -4.99
C PRO A 178 -18.02 -16.83 -6.46
N ALA A 179 -18.88 -15.86 -6.79
CA ALA A 179 -19.32 -15.64 -8.17
C ALA A 179 -18.19 -15.15 -9.09
N VAL A 180 -17.12 -14.59 -8.51
CA VAL A 180 -15.91 -14.16 -9.23
C VAL A 180 -14.67 -14.91 -8.74
N GLY A 181 -14.84 -16.00 -7.99
CA GLY A 181 -13.73 -16.81 -7.47
C GLY A 181 -12.93 -16.14 -6.35
N TYR A 182 -13.46 -15.11 -5.69
CA TYR A 182 -12.79 -14.50 -4.54
C TYR A 182 -13.21 -15.21 -3.25
N GLU A 183 -12.31 -16.02 -2.69
CA GLU A 183 -12.50 -16.60 -1.37
C GLU A 183 -11.95 -15.66 -0.29
N TYR A 184 -12.42 -15.81 0.95
CA TYR A 184 -11.82 -15.06 2.05
C TYR A 184 -10.37 -15.49 2.20
N PRO A 185 -9.38 -14.57 2.12
CA PRO A 185 -7.98 -14.98 1.99
C PRO A 185 -7.56 -15.94 3.10
N GLU A 186 -7.04 -17.11 2.71
CA GLU A 186 -6.86 -18.22 3.64
C GLU A 186 -5.85 -17.90 4.76
N PHE A 187 -4.88 -17.04 4.46
CA PHE A 187 -3.87 -16.60 5.43
C PHE A 187 -4.47 -15.80 6.60
N TYR A 188 -5.57 -15.07 6.38
CA TYR A 188 -6.34 -14.42 7.44
C TYR A 188 -6.92 -15.43 8.43
N ASN A 189 -7.52 -16.51 7.90
CA ASN A 189 -8.03 -17.60 8.73
C ASN A 189 -6.91 -18.27 9.55
N ARG A 190 -5.74 -18.48 8.93
CA ARG A 190 -4.58 -19.12 9.57
C ARG A 190 -4.03 -18.31 10.75
N ILE A 191 -4.11 -16.98 10.69
CA ILE A 191 -3.51 -16.13 11.73
C ILE A 191 -4.52 -15.72 12.80
N TRP A 192 -5.79 -15.50 12.46
CA TRP A 192 -6.78 -14.94 13.40
C TRP A 192 -7.90 -15.89 13.82
N GLY A 193 -8.03 -17.05 13.16
CA GLY A 193 -9.20 -17.91 13.32
C GLY A 193 -10.40 -17.45 12.48
N LYS A 194 -11.43 -18.29 12.40
CA LYS A 194 -12.57 -18.12 11.47
C LYS A 194 -13.65 -17.12 11.96
N ASP A 195 -13.49 -16.55 13.14
CA ASP A 195 -14.51 -15.71 13.81
C ASP A 195 -14.31 -14.20 13.59
N TYR A 196 -13.68 -13.81 12.49
CA TYR A 196 -13.43 -12.41 12.12
C TYR A 196 -14.74 -11.69 11.74
N VAL A 197 -14.97 -10.50 12.31
CA VAL A 197 -16.13 -9.65 12.01
C VAL A 197 -15.66 -8.20 11.83
N PRO A 198 -15.84 -7.59 10.63
CA PRO A 198 -15.48 -6.19 10.40
C PRO A 198 -16.25 -5.19 11.28
N ASP A 199 -15.66 -4.03 11.56
CA ASP A 199 -16.33 -2.83 12.06
C ASP A 199 -17.52 -2.43 11.14
N ASP A 200 -18.56 -1.83 11.72
CA ASP A 200 -19.85 -1.65 11.01
C ASP A 200 -19.76 -0.75 9.77
N TYR A 201 -18.85 0.22 9.75
CA TYR A 201 -18.65 1.08 8.57
C TYR A 201 -18.06 0.29 7.39
N ILE A 202 -17.18 -0.70 7.66
CA ILE A 202 -16.65 -1.60 6.62
C ILE A 202 -17.76 -2.48 6.05
N LYS A 203 -18.66 -2.98 6.91
CA LYS A 203 -19.84 -3.74 6.45
C LYS A 203 -20.74 -2.86 5.58
N ALA A 204 -21.00 -1.62 5.99
CA ALA A 204 -21.81 -0.68 5.22
C ALA A 204 -21.19 -0.38 3.85
N ASP A 205 -19.88 -0.12 3.81
CA ASP A 205 -19.16 0.15 2.56
C ASP A 205 -19.05 -1.08 1.66
N TYR A 206 -18.96 -2.28 2.21
CA TYR A 206 -19.10 -3.52 1.44
C TYR A 206 -20.47 -3.62 0.77
N GLN A 207 -21.56 -3.41 1.51
CA GLN A 207 -22.92 -3.47 0.95
C GLN A 207 -23.13 -2.40 -0.12
N PHE A 208 -22.63 -1.18 0.13
CA PHE A 208 -22.64 -0.11 -0.85
C PHE A 208 -21.88 -0.51 -2.11
N ALA A 209 -20.61 -0.92 -1.98
CA ALA A 209 -19.77 -1.28 -3.11
C ALA A 209 -20.34 -2.47 -3.89
N ARG A 210 -20.91 -3.47 -3.20
CA ARG A 210 -21.48 -4.68 -3.82
C ARG A 210 -22.70 -4.39 -4.69
N SER A 211 -23.46 -3.34 -4.36
CA SER A 211 -24.62 -2.87 -5.13
C SER A 211 -24.28 -1.79 -6.16
N HIS A 212 -23.05 -1.25 -6.13
CA HIS A 212 -22.62 -0.20 -7.04
C HIS A 212 -22.22 -0.75 -8.42
N SER A 213 -22.50 0.01 -9.49
CA SER A 213 -22.16 -0.39 -10.88
C SER A 213 -20.65 -0.53 -11.12
N TRP A 214 -19.83 0.06 -10.25
CA TRP A 214 -18.36 -0.02 -10.28
C TRP A 214 -17.79 -1.05 -9.30
N TYR A 215 -18.60 -1.98 -8.79
CA TYR A 215 -18.15 -3.04 -7.89
C TYR A 215 -16.87 -3.73 -8.39
N MET A 216 -16.82 -4.07 -9.68
CA MET A 216 -15.68 -4.75 -10.27
C MET A 216 -14.40 -3.91 -10.30
N GLU A 217 -14.49 -2.57 -10.30
CA GLU A 217 -13.29 -1.72 -10.27
C GLU A 217 -12.52 -1.91 -8.94
N ALA A 218 -13.22 -2.10 -7.82
CA ALA A 218 -12.61 -2.39 -6.51
C ALA A 218 -12.33 -3.89 -6.31
N ARG A 219 -13.25 -4.76 -6.75
CA ARG A 219 -13.07 -6.22 -6.61
C ARG A 219 -11.84 -6.72 -7.37
N MET A 220 -11.59 -6.21 -8.56
CA MET A 220 -10.39 -6.60 -9.31
C MET A 220 -9.09 -6.16 -8.61
N VAL A 221 -9.09 -5.06 -7.86
CA VAL A 221 -7.94 -4.70 -7.00
C VAL A 221 -7.74 -5.77 -5.93
N THR A 222 -8.78 -6.15 -5.19
CA THR A 222 -8.65 -7.19 -4.14
C THR A 222 -8.20 -8.56 -4.68
N MET A 223 -8.58 -8.90 -5.91
CA MET A 223 -8.15 -10.16 -6.52
C MET A 223 -6.67 -10.13 -6.92
N ASN A 224 -6.16 -8.97 -7.35
CA ASN A 224 -4.75 -8.81 -7.73
C ASN A 224 -3.84 -8.51 -6.54
N ASP A 225 -4.39 -8.01 -5.45
CA ASP A 225 -3.72 -7.74 -4.17
C ASP A 225 -3.08 -9.01 -3.59
N GLU A 226 -3.78 -10.14 -3.60
CA GLU A 226 -3.26 -11.43 -3.12
C GLU A 226 -1.95 -11.86 -3.84
N TYR A 227 -1.86 -11.61 -5.14
CA TYR A 227 -0.66 -11.89 -5.95
C TYR A 227 0.48 -10.90 -5.68
N GLY A 228 0.21 -9.78 -5.01
CA GLY A 228 1.22 -8.85 -4.54
C GLY A 228 2.24 -9.50 -3.59
N PHE A 229 1.96 -10.69 -3.07
CA PHE A 229 2.85 -11.45 -2.19
C PHE A 229 3.60 -12.62 -2.88
N ASP A 230 3.46 -12.80 -4.19
CA ASP A 230 4.22 -13.80 -4.95
C ASP A 230 5.65 -13.31 -5.23
N GLN A 231 6.63 -13.91 -4.54
CA GLN A 231 8.05 -13.56 -4.62
C GLN A 231 8.70 -13.87 -5.98
N THR A 232 8.08 -14.70 -6.82
CA THR A 232 8.63 -15.09 -8.13
C THR A 232 8.51 -14.01 -9.21
N VAL A 233 7.67 -13.00 -8.99
CA VAL A 233 7.43 -11.92 -9.95
C VAL A 233 8.52 -10.84 -9.84
N PRO A 234 9.29 -10.53 -10.91
CA PRO A 234 10.29 -9.47 -10.84
C PRO A 234 9.61 -8.09 -10.64
N VAL A 235 10.24 -7.23 -9.83
CA VAL A 235 9.74 -5.88 -9.53
C VAL A 235 10.40 -4.89 -10.48
N SER A 236 9.60 -4.14 -11.25
CA SER A 236 10.06 -3.03 -12.08
C SER A 236 8.95 -2.00 -12.25
N LEU A 237 9.28 -0.71 -12.14
CA LEU A 237 8.33 0.36 -12.46
C LEU A 237 8.21 0.61 -13.97
N GLU A 238 9.18 0.14 -14.75
CA GLU A 238 9.33 0.44 -16.18
C GLU A 238 8.04 0.18 -16.97
N PRO A 239 7.38 -1.01 -16.86
CA PRO A 239 6.20 -1.31 -17.66
C PRO A 239 5.02 -0.37 -17.39
N PHE A 240 5.05 0.35 -16.26
CA PHE A 240 3.98 1.23 -15.82
C PHE A 240 4.25 2.70 -16.14
N ILE A 241 5.45 3.09 -16.58
CA ILE A 241 5.78 4.50 -16.87
C ILE A 241 4.78 5.10 -17.87
N ASP A 242 4.52 4.35 -18.94
CA ASP A 242 3.59 4.74 -20.00
C ASP A 242 2.12 4.73 -19.54
N ILE A 243 1.75 3.75 -18.71
CA ILE A 243 0.40 3.66 -18.13
C ILE A 243 0.16 4.84 -17.18
N ILE A 244 1.13 5.18 -16.34
CA ILE A 244 1.11 6.38 -15.49
C ILE A 244 0.92 7.61 -16.38
N GLY A 245 1.69 7.74 -17.46
CA GLY A 245 1.57 8.86 -18.40
C GLY A 245 0.17 9.04 -19.02
N ARG A 246 -0.60 7.96 -19.15
CA ARG A 246 -1.98 7.98 -19.71
C ARG A 246 -3.07 8.09 -18.64
N GLN A 247 -2.87 7.49 -17.47
CA GLN A 247 -3.89 7.37 -16.41
C GLN A 247 -3.75 8.42 -15.31
N TRP A 248 -2.63 9.16 -15.25
CA TRP A 248 -2.33 10.14 -14.22
C TRP A 248 -2.18 11.56 -14.76
N LYS A 249 -2.90 12.51 -14.15
CA LYS A 249 -2.83 13.94 -14.46
C LYS A 249 -1.72 14.58 -13.61
N ASN A 250 -0.50 14.65 -14.13
CA ASN A 250 0.60 15.32 -13.43
C ASN A 250 0.36 16.85 -13.36
N PRO A 251 0.39 17.47 -12.16
CA PRO A 251 0.35 18.92 -12.04
C PRO A 251 1.66 19.56 -12.53
N VAL A 252 1.57 20.73 -13.16
CA VAL A 252 2.73 21.46 -13.73
C VAL A 252 3.66 21.99 -12.64
N GLU A 253 3.10 22.27 -11.47
CA GLU A 253 3.77 22.72 -10.26
C GLU A 253 4.46 21.57 -9.51
N GLY A 254 4.09 20.31 -9.81
CA GLY A 254 4.51 19.12 -9.06
C GLY A 254 3.56 18.77 -7.93
N LEU A 255 3.49 17.49 -7.58
CA LEU A 255 2.56 16.97 -6.57
C LEU A 255 2.82 17.64 -5.21
N GLY A 256 1.77 18.22 -4.64
CA GLY A 256 1.83 18.94 -3.36
C GLY A 256 2.10 20.44 -3.47
N TYR A 257 2.48 20.93 -4.64
CA TYR A 257 2.63 22.37 -4.92
C TYR A 257 1.53 22.92 -5.84
N ASP A 258 0.57 22.06 -6.20
CA ASP A 258 -0.66 22.41 -6.89
C ASP A 258 -1.78 22.83 -5.91
N ASN A 259 -2.94 23.19 -6.47
CA ASN A 259 -4.12 23.61 -5.70
C ASN A 259 -5.18 22.51 -5.58
N SER A 260 -4.76 21.23 -5.62
CA SER A 260 -5.68 20.10 -5.49
C SER A 260 -6.16 19.94 -4.04
N SER A 261 -7.28 19.26 -3.85
CA SER A 261 -7.81 18.96 -2.51
C SER A 261 -6.91 18.05 -1.69
N SER A 262 -5.95 17.33 -2.29
CA SER A 262 -5.02 16.45 -1.60
C SER A 262 -3.56 16.95 -1.61
N ALA A 263 -3.30 18.17 -2.09
CA ALA A 263 -1.95 18.76 -2.15
C ALA A 263 -1.23 18.75 -0.79
N PHE A 264 -1.97 19.00 0.30
CA PHE A 264 -1.41 18.97 1.66
C PHE A 264 -0.88 17.58 2.05
N MET A 265 -1.55 16.51 1.62
CA MET A 265 -1.15 15.12 1.90
C MET A 265 0.18 14.79 1.22
N TRP A 266 0.37 15.26 -0.02
CA TRP A 266 1.66 15.16 -0.72
C TRP A 266 2.75 15.97 -0.02
N ARG A 267 2.47 17.19 0.47
CA ARG A 267 3.46 17.97 1.24
C ARG A 267 3.87 17.29 2.54
N THR A 268 2.95 16.60 3.20
CA THR A 268 3.24 15.76 4.37
C THR A 268 4.10 14.55 4.01
N LEU A 269 3.84 13.89 2.87
CA LEU A 269 4.71 12.82 2.38
C LEU A 269 6.11 13.36 2.02
N ILE A 270 6.21 14.56 1.43
CA ILE A 270 7.48 15.20 1.08
C ILE A 270 8.28 15.49 2.34
N ASP A 271 7.68 16.15 3.32
CA ASP A 271 8.33 16.52 4.57
C ASP A 271 7.35 16.35 5.73
N PRO A 272 7.42 15.22 6.46
CA PRO A 272 6.56 14.94 7.61
C PRO A 272 6.98 15.71 8.86
N THR A 273 8.12 16.43 8.82
CA THR A 273 8.68 17.20 9.93
C THR A 273 8.38 18.69 9.85
N ARG A 274 7.65 19.14 8.80
CA ARG A 274 7.27 20.54 8.64
C ARG A 274 6.65 21.09 9.94
N PRO A 275 7.13 22.26 10.42
CA PRO A 275 6.43 22.98 11.47
C PRO A 275 5.07 23.45 10.94
N LEU A 276 4.08 23.51 11.84
CA LEU A 276 2.67 23.84 11.61
C LEU A 276 2.42 24.84 10.46
#